data_AF-A0A183NZ26-F1
#
_entry.id   AF-A0A183NZ26-F1
#
_cell.length_a   1.000
_cell.length_b   1.000
_cell.length_c   1.000
_cell.angle_alpha   90.00
_cell.angle_beta   90.00
_cell.angle_gamma   90.00
#
_symmetry.space_group_name_H-M   'P 1'
#
loop_
_entity.id
_entity.type
_entity.pdbx_description
1 polymer ?
#
loop_
_entity_poly.entity_id
_entity_poly.type
_entity_poly.pdbx_seq_one_letter_code
_entity_poly.pdbx_strand_id
1 'polypeptide(L)'
;IPWKLEFRVRFYPPNIDIFKDDLTRYFLCLQLRQDIISGQIPCSHHTYVVLGAYVVQSDAGDYDPNTHIGTEYIANIPFAPQQLQTTKMLQQIVELHKLHKGQSLVQADRGFLENARRLSLYGVEFHRAKTIAGESICLGVYHGGILLYHGMLRVNRFLWPQIVKILYKSKNFIIVVRSMHSETLSKRGTLRRTLSPGGLKVSDKKFNGSESIHDVTLTFQCTDPRLAKRLWDSCTSQHAFFRLRDTPGPQRSNLTTAFSTRKYHFTSKSFDAYSREPSSEWIPRQQPPIKRVQTQRKPIQYSK
;
A
#
# COMPACT_ATOMS: atom_id res chain seq x y z
N ILE A 1 22.11 -22.17 1.94
CA ILE A 1 21.73 -20.88 1.31
C ILE A 1 21.16 -19.99 2.42
N PRO A 2 21.64 -18.75 2.64
CA PRO A 2 21.13 -17.87 3.69
C PRO A 2 19.70 -17.40 3.38
N TRP A 3 18.91 -17.14 4.42
CA TRP A 3 17.56 -16.62 4.31
C TRP A 3 17.63 -15.14 3.89
N LYS A 4 17.15 -14.83 2.68
CA LYS A 4 17.09 -13.46 2.19
C LYS A 4 15.81 -12.80 2.69
N LEU A 5 15.96 -11.73 3.47
CA LEU A 5 14.86 -10.93 3.98
C LEU A 5 15.04 -9.49 3.51
N GLU A 6 13.94 -8.84 3.16
CA GLU A 6 13.93 -7.44 2.76
C GLU A 6 12.99 -6.65 3.66
N PHE A 7 13.45 -5.48 4.09
CA PHE A 7 12.61 -4.52 4.77
C PHE A 7 11.80 -3.73 3.73
N ARG A 8 10.47 -3.76 3.86
CA ARG A 8 9.54 -3.09 2.93
C ARG A 8 8.39 -2.42 3.66
N VAL A 9 7.85 -1.35 3.06
CA VAL A 9 6.60 -0.74 3.52
C VAL A 9 5.42 -1.62 3.12
N ARG A 10 4.64 -2.05 4.11
CA ARG A 10 3.41 -2.84 3.90
C ARG A 10 2.15 -1.96 3.79
N PHE A 11 2.10 -0.89 4.58
CA PHE A 11 0.92 -0.01 4.68
C PHE A 11 1.33 1.42 4.37
N TYR A 12 0.88 1.93 3.23
CA TYR A 12 1.19 3.27 2.74
C TYR A 12 0.13 4.25 3.26
N PRO A 13 0.50 5.22 4.12
CA PRO A 13 -0.49 6.10 4.73
C PRO A 13 -0.98 7.17 3.74
N PRO A 14 -2.28 7.52 3.77
CA PRO A 14 -2.80 8.64 2.97
C PRO A 14 -2.27 10.01 3.42
N ASN A 15 -1.99 10.14 4.71
CA ASN A 15 -1.44 11.34 5.33
C ASN A 15 -0.03 11.04 5.84
N ILE A 16 0.95 11.75 5.31
CA ILE A 16 2.39 11.57 5.60
C ILE A 16 2.77 12.17 6.96
N ASP A 17 1.97 13.09 7.50
CA ASP A 17 2.20 13.72 8.80
C ASP A 17 1.75 12.86 9.98
N ILE A 18 1.19 11.67 9.70
CA ILE A 18 0.95 10.65 10.73
C ILE A 18 2.28 10.22 11.37
N PHE A 19 3.39 10.29 10.62
CA PHE A 19 4.71 9.99 11.16
C PHE A 19 5.23 11.16 12.00
N LYS A 20 5.41 10.88 13.30
CA LYS A 20 6.13 11.79 14.21
C LYS A 20 7.63 11.81 13.97
N ASP A 21 8.15 10.80 13.30
CA ASP A 21 9.57 10.53 13.15
C ASP A 21 10.06 10.73 11.71
N ASP A 22 11.14 11.49 11.56
CA ASP A 22 11.74 11.80 10.25
C ASP A 22 12.38 10.58 9.60
N LEU A 23 12.93 9.65 10.40
CA LEU A 23 13.52 8.41 9.89
C LEU A 23 12.46 7.50 9.25
N THR A 24 11.27 7.42 9.83
CA THR A 24 10.15 6.67 9.23
C THR A 24 9.70 7.28 7.90
N ARG A 25 9.63 8.62 7.80
CA ARG A 25 9.37 9.31 6.52
C ARG A 25 10.43 8.98 5.48
N TYR A 26 11.70 8.97 5.89
CA TYR A 26 12.80 8.63 5.00
C TYR A 26 12.70 7.21 4.43
N PHE A 27 12.39 6.21 5.27
CA PHE A 27 12.18 4.85 4.77
C PHE A 27 11.03 4.76 3.77
N LEU A 28 9.99 5.57 3.93
CA LEU A 28 8.93 5.68 2.93
C LEU A 28 9.44 6.34 1.63
N CYS A 29 10.27 7.38 1.71
CA CYS A 29 10.92 7.98 0.53
C CYS A 29 11.73 6.93 -0.24
N LEU A 30 12.54 6.14 0.46
CA LEU A 30 13.36 5.08 -0.15
C LEU A 30 12.52 4.01 -0.83
N GLN A 31 11.47 3.54 -0.16
CA GLN A 31 10.56 2.56 -0.76
C GLN A 31 9.89 3.11 -2.03
N LEU A 32 9.36 4.33 -1.98
CA LEU A 32 8.69 4.94 -3.13
C LEU A 32 9.66 5.23 -4.27
N ARG A 33 10.89 5.65 -3.96
CA ARG A 33 11.96 5.81 -4.96
C ARG A 33 12.22 4.48 -5.67
N GLN A 34 12.32 3.37 -4.93
CA GLN A 34 12.47 2.03 -5.51
C GLN A 34 11.26 1.64 -6.37
N ASP A 35 10.05 1.91 -5.91
CA ASP A 35 8.81 1.60 -6.64
C ASP A 35 8.68 2.41 -7.95
N ILE A 36 9.16 3.66 -7.95
CA ILE A 36 9.19 4.54 -9.13
C ILE A 36 10.26 4.08 -10.13
N ILE A 37 11.49 3.81 -9.66
CA ILE A 37 12.61 3.37 -10.51
C ILE A 37 12.33 2.00 -11.14
N SER A 38 11.73 1.08 -10.38
CA SER A 38 11.36 -0.25 -10.89
C SER A 38 10.16 -0.23 -11.85
N GLY A 39 9.46 0.91 -11.99
CA GLY A 39 8.28 1.06 -12.82
C GLY A 39 6.99 0.52 -12.19
N GLN A 40 7.01 0.10 -10.91
CA GLN A 40 5.83 -0.30 -10.17
C GLN A 40 4.84 0.86 -10.01
N ILE A 41 5.36 2.08 -9.81
CA ILE A 41 4.58 3.31 -9.82
C ILE A 41 5.00 4.15 -11.04
N PRO A 42 4.30 4.01 -12.19
CA PRO A 42 4.56 4.82 -13.36
C PRO A 42 4.09 6.25 -13.10
N CYS A 43 4.88 7.22 -13.57
CA CYS A 43 4.52 8.63 -13.49
C CYS A 43 4.91 9.36 -14.79
N SER A 44 4.49 10.62 -14.91
CA SER A 44 4.80 11.44 -16.09
C SER A 44 6.26 11.87 -16.08
N HIS A 45 6.81 12.22 -17.24
CA HIS A 45 8.15 12.83 -17.35
C HIS A 45 8.34 14.00 -16.38
N HIS A 46 7.35 14.90 -16.32
CA HIS A 46 7.38 16.04 -15.41
C HIS A 46 7.46 15.60 -13.94
N THR A 47 6.71 14.54 -13.58
CA THR A 47 6.73 14.01 -12.21
C THR A 47 8.07 13.37 -11.86
N TYR A 48 8.71 12.64 -12.79
CA TYR A 48 10.08 12.13 -12.58
C TYR A 48 11.06 13.26 -12.29
N VAL A 49 10.96 14.37 -13.04
CA VAL A 49 11.81 15.56 -12.86
C VAL A 49 11.60 16.19 -11.48
N VAL A 50 10.34 16.43 -11.08
CA VAL A 50 10.01 17.03 -9.77
C VAL A 50 10.49 16.13 -8.62
N LEU A 51 10.19 14.84 -8.68
CA LEU A 51 10.61 13.89 -7.64
C LEU A 51 12.13 13.74 -7.60
N GLY A 52 12.78 13.71 -8.77
CA GLY A 52 14.24 13.67 -8.88
C GLY A 52 14.90 14.88 -8.24
N ALA A 53 14.36 16.09 -8.45
CA ALA A 53 14.88 17.31 -7.83
C ALA A 53 14.81 17.30 -6.29
N TYR A 54 13.74 16.74 -5.72
CA TYR A 54 13.68 16.55 -4.25
C TYR A 54 14.67 15.50 -3.75
N VAL A 55 14.87 14.41 -4.49
CA VAL A 55 15.88 13.38 -4.16
C VAL A 55 17.29 13.97 -4.19
N VAL A 56 17.60 14.80 -5.20
CA VAL A 56 18.90 15.48 -5.28
C VAL A 56 19.07 16.44 -4.11
N GLN A 57 18.07 17.29 -3.84
CA GLN A 57 18.13 18.22 -2.70
C GLN A 57 18.29 17.48 -1.36
N SER A 58 17.62 16.35 -1.16
CA SER A 58 17.72 15.58 0.09
C SER A 58 19.05 14.85 0.25
N ASP A 59 19.68 14.44 -0.86
CA ASP A 59 20.89 13.62 -0.86
C ASP A 59 22.19 14.46 -0.99
N ALA A 60 22.18 15.52 -1.81
CA ALA A 60 23.31 16.41 -2.09
C ALA A 60 23.29 17.73 -1.31
N GLY A 61 22.14 18.12 -0.75
CA GLY A 61 21.96 19.44 -0.13
C GLY A 61 21.71 20.54 -1.16
N ASP A 62 22.06 21.78 -0.81
CA ASP A 62 21.85 22.93 -1.69
C ASP A 62 22.74 22.89 -2.94
N TYR A 63 22.22 23.43 -4.05
CA TYR A 63 23.01 23.62 -5.26
C TYR A 63 24.21 24.57 -5.05
N ASP A 64 25.42 24.03 -5.12
CA ASP A 64 26.67 24.79 -5.23
C ASP A 64 27.22 24.78 -6.68
N PRO A 65 27.39 25.95 -7.33
CA PRO A 65 27.94 26.06 -8.67
C PRO A 65 29.35 25.49 -8.84
N ASN A 66 30.16 25.41 -7.78
CA ASN A 66 31.54 24.93 -7.86
C ASN A 66 31.62 23.40 -7.94
N THR A 67 30.68 22.71 -7.30
CA THR A 67 30.65 21.25 -7.19
C THR A 67 29.59 20.60 -8.10
N HIS A 68 28.48 21.29 -8.37
CA HIS A 68 27.37 20.79 -9.18
C HIS A 68 27.41 21.33 -10.61
N ILE A 69 28.43 20.93 -11.36
CA ILE A 69 28.61 21.34 -12.75
C ILE A 69 27.84 20.39 -13.69
N GLY A 70 27.03 20.97 -14.57
CA GLY A 70 26.26 20.22 -15.57
C GLY A 70 25.36 19.15 -14.94
N THR A 71 25.32 17.97 -15.55
CA THR A 71 24.55 16.81 -15.05
C THR A 71 25.43 15.71 -14.45
N GLU A 72 26.75 15.91 -14.38
CA GLU A 72 27.71 14.87 -14.01
C GLU A 72 27.50 14.36 -12.58
N TYR A 73 27.21 15.28 -11.66
CA TYR A 73 26.97 14.96 -10.25
C TYR A 73 25.71 14.12 -9.99
N ILE A 74 24.79 14.03 -10.97
CA ILE A 74 23.56 13.22 -10.88
C ILE A 74 23.48 12.11 -11.94
N ALA A 75 24.47 11.99 -12.82
CA ALA A 75 24.39 11.11 -13.99
C ALA A 75 24.20 9.63 -13.64
N ASN A 76 24.80 9.19 -12.54
CA ASN A 76 24.76 7.80 -12.08
C ASN A 76 23.58 7.49 -11.16
N ILE A 77 22.66 8.44 -10.97
CA ILE A 77 21.53 8.30 -10.05
C ILE A 77 20.30 7.85 -10.82
N PRO A 78 19.69 6.71 -10.46
CA PRO A 78 18.43 6.30 -11.05
C PRO A 78 17.29 7.17 -10.49
N PHE A 79 16.59 7.87 -11.38
CA PHE A 79 15.39 8.67 -11.05
C PHE A 79 14.12 8.08 -11.67
N ALA A 80 14.27 7.33 -12.76
CA ALA A 80 13.20 6.70 -13.52
C ALA A 80 13.65 5.29 -13.97
N PRO A 81 12.74 4.45 -14.51
CA PRO A 81 13.14 3.26 -15.23
C PRO A 81 14.21 3.59 -16.28
N GLN A 82 15.22 2.72 -16.42
CA GLN A 82 16.42 3.00 -17.22
C GLN A 82 16.10 3.45 -18.66
N GLN A 83 15.04 2.89 -19.26
CA GLN A 83 14.61 3.20 -20.62
C GLN A 83 13.98 4.60 -20.76
N LEU A 84 13.54 5.21 -19.65
CA LEU A 84 12.86 6.52 -19.61
C LEU A 84 13.78 7.65 -19.13
N GLN A 85 14.95 7.32 -18.56
CA GLN A 85 15.89 8.32 -18.05
C GLN A 85 16.68 8.94 -19.22
N THR A 86 16.39 10.21 -19.52
CA THR A 86 17.00 10.95 -20.64
C THR A 86 17.90 12.08 -20.14
N THR A 87 18.86 12.52 -20.96
CA THR A 87 19.70 13.68 -20.65
C THR A 87 18.87 14.95 -20.40
N LYS A 88 17.77 15.12 -21.14
CA LYS A 88 16.82 16.23 -20.94
C LYS A 88 16.18 16.17 -19.54
N MET A 89 15.82 14.97 -19.06
CA MET A 89 15.30 14.80 -17.69
C MET A 89 16.32 15.27 -16.67
N LEU A 90 17.59 14.85 -16.81
CA LEU A 90 18.66 15.24 -15.89
C LEU A 90 18.89 16.76 -15.89
N GLN A 91 18.94 17.40 -17.06
CA GLN A 91 19.05 18.86 -17.17
C GLN A 91 17.90 19.57 -16.43
N GLN A 92 16.66 19.11 -16.61
CA GLN A 92 15.52 19.69 -15.91
C GLN A 92 15.54 19.44 -14.40
N ILE A 93 16.08 18.30 -13.95
CA ILE A 93 16.29 18.02 -12.53
C ILE A 93 17.30 19.02 -11.95
N VAL A 94 18.40 19.31 -12.65
CA VAL A 94 19.40 20.30 -12.23
C VAL A 94 18.78 21.69 -12.13
N GLU A 95 17.97 22.11 -13.11
CA GLU A 95 17.30 23.41 -13.06
C GLU A 95 16.32 23.52 -11.88
N LEU A 96 15.55 22.46 -11.58
CA LEU A 96 14.70 22.46 -10.40
C LEU A 96 15.49 22.40 -9.09
N HIS A 97 16.63 21.68 -9.06
CA HIS A 97 17.50 21.61 -7.89
C HIS A 97 18.02 23.00 -7.49
N LYS A 98 18.37 23.85 -8.46
CA LYS A 98 18.75 25.25 -8.20
C LYS A 98 17.65 26.04 -7.48
N LEU A 99 16.37 25.75 -7.78
CA LEU A 99 15.21 26.41 -7.17
C LEU A 99 14.89 25.91 -5.77
N HIS A 100 15.41 24.74 -5.37
CA HIS A 100 15.19 24.17 -4.05
C HIS A 100 16.20 24.66 -2.98
N LYS A 101 17.11 25.56 -3.35
CA LYS A 101 18.10 26.12 -2.44
C LYS A 101 17.47 26.68 -1.16
N GLY A 102 18.02 26.32 -0.01
CA GLY A 102 17.54 26.66 1.32
C GLY A 102 16.48 25.69 1.87
N GLN A 103 16.01 24.71 1.09
CA GLN A 103 15.18 23.64 1.63
C GLN A 103 16.04 22.66 2.41
N SER A 104 15.68 22.45 3.68
CA SER A 104 16.28 21.39 4.49
C SER A 104 15.95 20.00 3.94
N LEU A 105 16.79 19.01 4.28
CA LEU A 105 16.57 17.60 3.89
C LEU A 105 15.16 17.09 4.23
N VAL A 106 14.63 17.48 5.40
CA VAL A 106 13.29 17.06 5.86
C VAL A 106 12.19 17.73 5.04
N GLN A 107 12.39 18.99 4.63
CA GLN A 107 11.44 19.68 3.75
C GLN A 107 11.46 19.07 2.34
N ALA A 108 12.64 18.72 1.83
CA ALA A 108 12.78 18.04 0.54
C ALA A 108 12.08 16.66 0.55
N ASP A 109 12.28 15.84 1.59
CA ASP A 109 11.57 14.56 1.76
C ASP A 109 10.06 14.75 1.83
N ARG A 110 9.58 15.75 2.58
CA ARG A 110 8.14 16.06 2.64
C ARG A 110 7.61 16.46 1.28
N GLY A 111 8.33 17.30 0.54
CA GLY A 111 7.99 17.68 -0.83
C GLY A 111 7.92 16.47 -1.77
N PHE A 112 8.89 15.55 -1.67
CA PHE A 112 8.88 14.28 -2.39
C PHE A 112 7.62 13.45 -2.06
N LEU A 113 7.35 13.22 -0.78
CA LEU A 113 6.21 12.40 -0.33
C LEU A 113 4.86 13.02 -0.70
N GLU A 114 4.73 14.34 -0.62
CA GLU A 114 3.52 15.07 -1.00
C GLU A 114 3.19 14.92 -2.49
N ASN A 115 4.21 14.87 -3.34
CA ASN A 115 4.03 14.62 -4.76
C ASN A 115 3.79 13.12 -5.03
N ALA A 116 4.56 12.23 -4.39
CA ALA A 116 4.46 10.79 -4.61
C ALA A 116 3.12 10.20 -4.15
N ARG A 117 2.53 10.69 -3.05
CA ARG A 117 1.22 10.20 -2.55
C ARG A 117 0.05 10.48 -3.49
N ARG A 118 0.20 11.43 -4.42
CA ARG A 118 -0.81 11.78 -5.43
C ARG A 118 -0.78 10.87 -6.65
N LEU A 119 0.24 10.01 -6.77
CA LEU A 119 0.35 9.05 -7.87
C LEU A 119 -0.78 8.01 -7.80
N SER A 120 -1.30 7.63 -8.97
CA SER A 120 -2.48 6.75 -9.07
C SER A 120 -2.27 5.36 -8.47
N LEU A 121 -1.03 4.86 -8.51
CA LEU A 121 -0.63 3.54 -8.00
C LEU A 121 0.10 3.60 -6.66
N TYR A 122 0.06 4.76 -5.97
CA TYR A 122 0.65 4.91 -4.64
C TYR A 122 0.11 3.87 -3.65
N GLY A 123 0.99 2.98 -3.20
CA GLY A 123 0.67 1.94 -2.22
C GLY A 123 -0.38 0.91 -2.68
N VAL A 124 -0.53 0.72 -3.99
CA VAL A 124 -1.46 -0.26 -4.56
C VAL A 124 -0.75 -1.61 -4.74
N GLU A 125 -1.25 -2.65 -4.06
CA GLU A 125 -0.83 -4.04 -4.28
C GLU A 125 -1.76 -4.71 -5.31
N PHE A 126 -1.19 -5.20 -6.42
CA PHE A 126 -1.96 -5.83 -7.49
C PHE A 126 -2.05 -7.36 -7.37
N HIS A 127 -3.25 -7.88 -7.61
CA HIS A 127 -3.54 -9.31 -7.69
C HIS A 127 -4.29 -9.61 -8.99
N ARG A 128 -3.75 -10.53 -9.79
CA ARG A 128 -4.39 -10.99 -11.03
C ARG A 128 -5.56 -11.92 -10.72
N ALA A 129 -6.69 -11.69 -11.37
CA ALA A 129 -7.87 -12.53 -11.25
C ALA A 129 -8.65 -12.56 -12.58
N LYS A 130 -9.72 -13.34 -12.63
CA LYS A 130 -10.68 -13.38 -13.73
C LYS A 130 -12.09 -13.11 -13.20
N THR A 131 -12.94 -12.53 -14.02
CA THR A 131 -14.39 -12.46 -13.74
C THR A 131 -15.01 -13.85 -13.91
N ILE A 132 -16.26 -14.03 -13.47
CA ILE A 132 -17.03 -15.26 -13.74
C ILE A 132 -17.19 -15.50 -15.25
N ALA A 133 -17.19 -14.43 -16.06
CA ALA A 133 -17.22 -14.50 -17.52
C ALA A 133 -15.86 -14.86 -18.15
N GLY A 134 -14.80 -15.05 -17.35
CA GLY A 134 -13.48 -15.44 -17.82
C GLY A 134 -12.58 -14.29 -18.27
N GLU A 135 -13.03 -13.03 -18.14
CA GLU A 135 -12.25 -11.85 -18.52
C GLU A 135 -11.12 -11.60 -17.51
N SER A 136 -9.90 -11.40 -18.01
CA SER A 136 -8.73 -11.10 -17.18
C SER A 136 -8.82 -9.69 -16.59
N ILE A 137 -8.64 -9.60 -15.28
CA ILE A 137 -8.69 -8.36 -14.51
C ILE A 137 -7.55 -8.32 -13.48
N CYS A 138 -7.29 -7.12 -12.95
CA CYS A 138 -6.38 -6.92 -11.83
C CYS A 138 -7.12 -6.23 -10.69
N LEU A 139 -7.01 -6.77 -9.48
CA LEU A 139 -7.52 -6.17 -8.25
C LEU A 139 -6.37 -5.46 -7.55
N GLY A 140 -6.52 -4.16 -7.30
CA GLY A 140 -5.55 -3.33 -6.58
C GLY A 140 -6.02 -3.06 -5.16
N VAL A 141 -5.30 -3.54 -4.14
CA VAL A 141 -5.63 -3.28 -2.73
C VAL A 141 -4.80 -2.10 -2.23
N TYR A 142 -5.43 -1.14 -1.56
CA TYR A 142 -4.75 0.06 -1.07
C TYR A 142 -5.46 0.65 0.15
N HIS A 143 -4.89 1.69 0.75
CA HIS A 143 -5.39 2.29 2.00
C HIS A 143 -6.88 2.66 2.00
N GLY A 144 -7.45 2.99 0.84
CA GLY A 144 -8.84 3.42 0.71
C GLY A 144 -9.86 2.33 0.33
N GLY A 145 -9.42 1.14 -0.07
CA GLY A 145 -10.33 0.10 -0.56
C GLY A 145 -9.70 -0.89 -1.54
N ILE A 146 -10.55 -1.38 -2.44
CA ILE A 146 -10.18 -2.28 -3.54
C ILE A 146 -10.48 -1.58 -4.87
N LEU A 147 -9.52 -1.61 -5.79
CA LEU A 147 -9.60 -1.08 -7.14
C LEU A 147 -9.77 -2.23 -8.12
N LEU A 148 -10.62 -2.07 -9.13
CA LEU A 148 -10.77 -3.02 -10.23
C LEU A 148 -10.17 -2.42 -11.49
N TYR A 149 -9.22 -3.12 -12.09
CA TYR A 149 -8.58 -2.76 -13.35
C TYR A 149 -8.87 -3.81 -14.43
N HIS A 150 -9.10 -3.32 -15.64
CA HIS A 150 -9.11 -4.12 -16.85
C HIS A 150 -8.04 -3.58 -17.80
N GLY A 151 -7.02 -4.40 -18.07
CA GLY A 151 -5.77 -3.91 -18.65
C GLY A 151 -5.15 -2.81 -17.77
N MET A 152 -4.89 -1.64 -18.36
CA MET A 152 -4.34 -0.47 -17.67
C MET A 152 -5.41 0.50 -17.17
N LEU A 153 -6.69 0.25 -17.46
CA LEU A 153 -7.79 1.16 -17.13
C LEU A 153 -8.44 0.78 -15.81
N ARG A 154 -8.55 1.75 -14.90
CA ARG A 154 -9.30 1.60 -13.65
C ARG A 154 -10.79 1.65 -13.96
N VAL A 155 -11.46 0.51 -13.80
CA VAL A 155 -12.90 0.33 -14.07
C VAL A 155 -13.75 0.75 -12.88
N ASN A 156 -13.40 0.28 -11.68
CA ASN A 156 -14.20 0.53 -10.49
C ASN A 156 -13.34 0.71 -9.22
N ARG A 157 -13.94 1.28 -8.18
CA ARG A 157 -13.35 1.52 -6.86
C ARG A 157 -14.39 1.18 -5.79
N PHE A 158 -14.07 0.19 -4.96
CA PHE A 158 -14.86 -0.21 -3.80
C PHE A 158 -14.20 0.32 -2.54
N LEU A 159 -14.83 1.31 -1.90
CA LEU A 159 -14.29 1.89 -0.67
C LEU A 159 -14.49 0.95 0.51
N TRP A 160 -13.60 0.99 1.51
CA TRP A 160 -13.77 0.18 2.72
C TRP A 160 -15.16 0.27 3.38
N PRO A 161 -15.81 1.46 3.53
CA PRO A 161 -17.17 1.55 4.09
C PRO A 161 -18.26 0.86 3.27
N GLN A 162 -18.03 0.70 1.97
CA GLN A 162 -18.99 0.08 1.06
C GLN A 162 -18.86 -1.45 1.11
N ILE A 163 -17.72 -1.98 1.54
CA ILE A 163 -17.49 -3.43 1.57
C ILE A 163 -18.05 -3.99 2.88
N VAL A 164 -19.09 -4.82 2.77
CA VAL A 164 -19.78 -5.45 3.90
C VAL A 164 -19.06 -6.72 4.33
N LYS A 165 -18.62 -7.55 3.37
CA LYS A 165 -17.92 -8.82 3.64
C LYS A 165 -16.84 -9.09 2.60
N ILE A 166 -15.75 -9.72 3.05
CA ILE A 166 -14.66 -10.23 2.20
C ILE A 166 -14.47 -11.70 2.54
N LEU A 167 -14.62 -12.57 1.55
CA LEU A 167 -14.60 -14.01 1.70
C LEU A 167 -13.63 -14.61 0.69
N TYR A 168 -13.07 -15.79 1.01
CA TYR A 168 -12.34 -16.60 0.05
C TYR A 168 -12.78 -18.06 0.17
N LYS A 169 -12.90 -18.76 -0.96
CA LYS A 169 -13.18 -20.19 -1.02
C LYS A 169 -12.48 -20.81 -2.21
N SER A 170 -11.50 -21.69 -1.96
CA SER A 170 -10.66 -22.28 -3.01
C SER A 170 -10.03 -21.17 -3.87
N LYS A 171 -10.26 -21.17 -5.19
CA LYS A 171 -9.78 -20.15 -6.13
C LYS A 171 -10.60 -18.87 -6.15
N ASN A 172 -11.77 -18.84 -5.49
CA ASN A 172 -12.70 -17.73 -5.58
C ASN A 172 -12.46 -16.73 -4.45
N PHE A 173 -12.27 -15.47 -4.82
CA PHE A 173 -12.28 -14.32 -3.95
C PHE A 173 -13.61 -13.59 -4.12
N ILE A 174 -14.32 -13.33 -3.02
CA ILE A 174 -15.70 -12.82 -3.05
C ILE A 174 -15.77 -11.57 -2.18
N ILE A 175 -16.33 -10.50 -2.72
CA ILE A 175 -16.65 -9.29 -1.96
C ILE A 175 -18.14 -9.03 -2.03
N VAL A 176 -18.72 -8.64 -0.90
CA VAL A 176 -20.09 -8.16 -0.82
C VAL A 176 -20.04 -6.66 -0.57
N VAL A 177 -20.61 -5.89 -1.49
CA VAL A 177 -20.56 -4.43 -1.47
C VAL A 177 -21.97 -3.89 -1.34
N ARG A 178 -22.16 -2.96 -0.41
CA ARG A 178 -23.40 -2.23 -0.21
C ARG A 178 -23.64 -1.30 -1.39
N SER A 179 -24.70 -1.53 -2.15
CA SER A 179 -25.14 -0.59 -3.19
C SER A 179 -25.98 0.50 -2.55
N MET A 180 -25.49 1.74 -2.59
CA MET A 180 -26.22 2.87 -2.01
C MET A 180 -27.31 3.43 -2.93
N HIS A 181 -27.40 3.04 -4.21
CA HIS A 181 -28.41 3.56 -5.15
C HIS A 181 -28.77 2.52 -6.22
N SER A 182 -30.07 2.38 -6.51
CA SER A 182 -30.64 1.45 -7.50
C SER A 182 -30.32 1.76 -8.98
N GLU A 183 -29.52 2.78 -9.33
CA GLU A 183 -29.32 3.15 -10.76
C GLU A 183 -27.89 3.54 -11.21
N THR A 184 -26.86 3.58 -10.36
CA THR A 184 -25.58 4.19 -10.75
C THR A 184 -24.52 3.26 -11.37
N LEU A 185 -24.76 1.96 -11.49
CA LEU A 185 -23.88 1.06 -12.26
C LEU A 185 -24.15 1.09 -13.77
N SER A 186 -25.23 1.74 -14.23
CA SER A 186 -25.63 1.75 -15.65
C SER A 186 -25.42 3.11 -16.37
N LYS A 187 -25.20 4.22 -15.65
CA LYS A 187 -25.20 5.58 -16.24
C LYS A 187 -23.94 6.42 -15.98
N ARG A 188 -22.73 5.84 -16.11
CA ARG A 188 -21.53 6.60 -16.51
C ARG A 188 -21.06 6.12 -17.87
N GLY A 189 -21.39 6.91 -18.90
CA GLY A 189 -21.30 6.65 -20.33
C GLY A 189 -19.90 6.49 -20.93
N THR A 190 -19.04 5.69 -20.30
CA THR A 190 -17.77 5.23 -20.91
C THR A 190 -17.59 3.72 -20.77
N LEU A 191 -18.39 3.05 -19.93
CA LEU A 191 -18.20 1.64 -19.54
C LEU A 191 -18.88 0.60 -20.43
N ARG A 192 -19.71 0.98 -21.41
CA ARG A 192 -20.35 0.02 -22.32
C ARG A 192 -19.50 -0.39 -23.53
N ARG A 193 -18.37 0.26 -23.78
CA ARG A 193 -17.64 0.06 -25.06
C ARG A 193 -16.41 -0.86 -24.95
N THR A 194 -15.95 -1.22 -23.75
CA THR A 194 -14.71 -2.04 -23.58
C THR A 194 -14.89 -3.34 -22.81
N LEU A 195 -16.03 -3.56 -22.15
CA LEU A 195 -16.36 -4.81 -21.48
C LEU A 195 -17.61 -5.38 -22.13
N SER A 196 -17.61 -6.68 -22.42
CA SER A 196 -18.79 -7.33 -22.99
C SER A 196 -19.98 -7.13 -22.02
N PRO A 197 -21.20 -6.83 -22.51
CA PRO A 197 -22.35 -6.46 -21.67
C PRO A 197 -22.78 -7.46 -20.59
N GLY A 198 -22.11 -8.61 -20.43
CA GLY A 198 -22.42 -9.68 -19.47
C GLY A 198 -21.30 -10.04 -18.46
N GLY A 199 -20.20 -9.28 -18.38
CA GLY A 199 -19.00 -9.66 -17.60
C GLY A 199 -19.13 -9.60 -16.07
N LEU A 200 -20.03 -8.76 -15.56
CA LEU A 200 -20.35 -8.64 -14.12
C LEU A 200 -21.73 -9.25 -13.88
N LYS A 201 -21.80 -10.55 -13.60
CA LYS A 201 -23.06 -11.17 -13.14
C LYS A 201 -23.38 -10.64 -11.73
N VAL A 202 -24.32 -9.69 -11.68
CA VAL A 202 -25.02 -9.26 -10.46
C VAL A 202 -26.12 -10.29 -10.22
N SER A 203 -26.10 -10.95 -9.06
CA SER A 203 -27.16 -11.87 -8.67
C SER A 203 -28.21 -11.09 -7.88
N ASP A 204 -29.20 -10.53 -8.57
CA ASP A 204 -30.31 -9.80 -7.94
C ASP A 204 -31.38 -10.79 -7.42
N LYS A 205 -31.52 -10.90 -6.10
CA LYS A 205 -32.75 -11.46 -5.50
C LYS A 205 -33.79 -10.35 -5.44
N LYS A 206 -34.83 -10.45 -6.28
CA LYS A 206 -35.99 -9.54 -6.25
C LYS A 206 -36.76 -9.70 -4.93
N PHE A 207 -36.91 -8.61 -4.18
CA PHE A 207 -37.86 -8.46 -3.09
C PHE A 207 -38.56 -7.10 -3.27
N ASN A 208 -39.89 -7.07 -3.18
CA ASN A 208 -40.69 -5.87 -3.41
C ASN A 208 -40.56 -4.84 -2.28
N GLY A 209 -40.46 -3.56 -2.66
CA GLY A 209 -41.07 -2.43 -1.93
C GLY A 209 -40.44 -1.99 -0.60
N SER A 210 -39.31 -1.29 -0.67
CA SER A 210 -38.86 -0.17 0.20
C SER A 210 -37.58 0.38 -0.42
N GLU A 211 -37.08 1.57 -0.07
CA GLU A 211 -35.73 2.02 -0.49
C GLU A 211 -34.66 1.10 0.14
N SER A 212 -34.57 -0.13 -0.35
CA SER A 212 -33.74 -1.18 0.23
C SER A 212 -32.33 -1.06 -0.30
N ILE A 213 -31.42 -0.77 0.62
CA ILE A 213 -29.99 -0.98 0.44
C ILE A 213 -29.79 -2.45 0.03
N HIS A 214 -29.39 -2.69 -1.22
CA HIS A 214 -29.11 -4.03 -1.71
C HIS A 214 -27.61 -4.32 -1.67
N ASP A 215 -27.26 -5.48 -1.13
CA ASP A 215 -25.89 -5.97 -1.11
C ASP A 215 -25.57 -6.70 -2.43
N VAL A 216 -24.58 -6.19 -3.17
CA VAL A 216 -24.10 -6.78 -4.42
C VAL A 216 -22.93 -7.69 -4.14
N THR A 217 -23.05 -8.96 -4.54
CA THR A 217 -21.97 -9.95 -4.41
C THR A 217 -21.16 -10.03 -5.70
N LEU A 218 -19.85 -9.75 -5.62
CA LEU A 218 -18.90 -9.85 -6.72
C LEU A 218 -17.94 -11.00 -6.46
N THR A 219 -17.77 -11.89 -7.45
CA THR A 219 -16.86 -13.03 -7.36
C THR A 219 -15.77 -12.93 -8.42
N PHE A 220 -14.54 -13.14 -7.99
CA PHE A 220 -13.34 -13.09 -8.81
C PHE A 220 -12.56 -14.40 -8.66
N GLN A 221 -12.15 -15.01 -9.76
CA GLN A 221 -11.44 -16.27 -9.78
C GLN A 221 -9.94 -16.04 -9.93
N CYS A 222 -9.16 -16.46 -8.94
CA CYS A 222 -7.70 -16.46 -9.00
C CYS A 222 -7.18 -17.74 -9.68
N THR A 223 -5.94 -17.72 -10.18
CA THR A 223 -5.31 -18.89 -10.81
C THR A 223 -5.13 -20.06 -9.83
N ASP A 224 -4.76 -19.74 -8.59
CA ASP A 224 -4.38 -20.68 -7.52
C ASP A 224 -5.13 -20.30 -6.22
N PRO A 225 -5.64 -21.27 -5.42
CA PRO A 225 -6.18 -21.01 -4.09
C PRO A 225 -5.25 -20.22 -3.17
N ARG A 226 -3.92 -20.40 -3.30
CA ARG A 226 -2.94 -19.64 -2.51
C ARG A 226 -2.97 -18.15 -2.84
N LEU A 227 -3.16 -17.80 -4.11
CA LEU A 227 -3.28 -16.41 -4.54
C LEU A 227 -4.59 -15.78 -4.07
N ALA A 228 -5.69 -16.55 -4.08
CA ALA A 228 -6.97 -16.10 -3.51
C ALA A 228 -6.85 -15.84 -2.00
N LYS A 229 -6.20 -16.75 -1.26
CA LYS A 229 -5.92 -16.57 0.16
C LYS A 229 -5.03 -15.34 0.39
N ARG A 230 -3.95 -15.16 -0.38
CA ARG A 230 -3.06 -14.00 -0.27
C ARG A 230 -3.80 -12.68 -0.52
N LEU A 231 -4.67 -12.62 -1.53
CA LEU A 231 -5.49 -11.45 -1.80
C LEU A 231 -6.45 -11.16 -0.64
N TRP A 232 -7.06 -12.20 -0.08
CA TRP A 232 -7.91 -12.08 1.11
C TRP A 232 -7.12 -11.60 2.34
N ASP A 233 -5.94 -12.16 2.61
CA ASP A 233 -5.04 -11.74 3.69
C ASP A 233 -4.61 -10.27 3.51
N SER A 234 -4.30 -9.85 2.28
CA SER A 234 -3.96 -8.45 1.98
C SER A 234 -5.13 -7.53 2.24
N CYS A 235 -6.33 -7.85 1.72
CA CYS A 235 -7.53 -7.04 1.93
C CYS A 235 -7.90 -6.91 3.42
N THR A 236 -7.91 -8.02 4.16
CA THR A 236 -8.26 -8.02 5.59
C THR A 236 -7.21 -7.29 6.42
N SER A 237 -5.91 -7.46 6.12
CA SER A 237 -4.83 -6.72 6.78
C SER A 237 -4.95 -5.21 6.54
N GLN A 238 -5.18 -4.80 5.29
CA GLN A 238 -5.31 -3.38 4.90
C GLN A 238 -6.55 -2.76 5.55
N HIS A 239 -7.69 -3.45 5.49
CA HIS A 239 -8.90 -3.02 6.17
C HIS A 239 -8.68 -2.88 7.69
N ALA A 240 -8.11 -3.90 8.34
CA ALA A 240 -7.83 -3.86 9.78
C ALA A 240 -6.90 -2.70 10.15
N PHE A 241 -5.81 -2.50 9.43
CA PHE A 241 -4.84 -1.46 9.72
C PHE A 241 -5.40 -0.03 9.57
N PHE A 242 -6.23 0.21 8.54
CA PHE A 242 -6.75 1.55 8.24
C PHE A 242 -8.10 1.86 8.89
N ARG A 243 -8.88 0.85 9.29
CA ARG A 243 -10.22 1.03 9.89
C ARG A 243 -10.29 0.65 11.36
N LEU A 244 -9.67 -0.45 11.75
CA LEU A 244 -9.77 -1.01 13.11
C LEU A 244 -8.65 -0.47 13.99
N ARG A 245 -8.34 0.83 13.90
CA ARG A 245 -7.26 1.47 14.68
C ARG A 245 -7.51 1.49 16.18
N ASP A 246 -8.70 1.11 16.62
CA ASP A 246 -8.94 0.72 17.98
C ASP A 246 -8.56 -0.74 18.13
N THR A 247 -7.64 -1.05 19.05
CA THR A 247 -7.58 -2.39 19.64
C THR A 247 -9.01 -2.81 19.90
N PRO A 248 -9.51 -3.96 19.39
CA PRO A 248 -10.83 -4.40 19.79
C PRO A 248 -10.80 -4.39 21.32
N GLY A 249 -11.54 -3.48 21.94
CA GLY A 249 -11.80 -3.55 23.38
C GLY A 249 -12.22 -4.98 23.65
N PRO A 250 -11.79 -5.57 24.79
CA PRO A 250 -11.88 -7.02 25.02
C PRO A 250 -13.23 -7.49 24.50
N GLN A 251 -13.20 -8.26 23.39
CA GLN A 251 -14.40 -8.83 22.82
C GLN A 251 -15.07 -9.53 24.00
N ARG A 252 -16.24 -9.03 24.44
CA ARG A 252 -16.97 -9.66 25.53
C ARG A 252 -16.99 -11.14 25.19
N SER A 253 -16.43 -11.94 26.09
CA SER A 253 -16.36 -13.38 25.92
C SER A 253 -17.77 -13.82 25.58
N ASN A 254 -17.96 -14.39 24.39
CA ASN A 254 -19.16 -15.16 24.13
C ASN A 254 -19.15 -16.25 25.21
N LEU A 255 -20.04 -16.12 26.18
CA LEU A 255 -20.23 -17.03 27.32
C LEU A 255 -20.79 -18.37 26.82
N THR A 256 -20.16 -19.03 25.86
CA THR A 256 -20.43 -20.42 25.45
C THR A 256 -19.33 -20.92 24.52
N THR A 257 -18.08 -21.04 24.98
CA THR A 257 -17.18 -22.08 24.44
C THR A 257 -16.03 -22.38 25.40
N ALA A 258 -16.19 -23.44 26.19
CA ALA A 258 -15.14 -24.02 27.00
C ALA A 258 -14.06 -24.63 26.10
N PHE A 259 -13.07 -23.83 25.70
CA PHE A 259 -11.84 -24.30 25.04
C PHE A 259 -10.59 -24.16 25.93
N SER A 260 -10.76 -23.80 27.20
CA SER A 260 -9.69 -23.64 28.20
C SER A 260 -8.99 -24.95 28.62
N THR A 261 -9.25 -26.08 27.94
CA THR A 261 -8.61 -27.36 28.27
C THR A 261 -7.66 -27.90 27.20
N ARG A 262 -7.43 -27.18 26.10
CA ARG A 262 -6.34 -27.56 25.18
C ARG A 262 -5.00 -27.09 25.74
N LYS A 263 -4.45 -27.89 26.66
CA LYS A 263 -3.04 -27.86 27.05
C LYS A 263 -2.20 -28.00 25.79
N TYR A 264 -1.52 -26.94 25.38
CA TYR A 264 -0.48 -27.01 24.35
C TYR A 264 0.66 -27.84 24.94
N HIS A 265 0.78 -29.10 24.53
CA HIS A 265 1.95 -29.90 24.85
C HIS A 265 3.13 -29.40 24.01
N PHE A 266 3.96 -28.54 24.59
CA PHE A 266 5.31 -28.34 24.10
C PHE A 266 6.15 -29.52 24.59
N THR A 267 6.62 -30.37 23.68
CA THR A 267 7.59 -31.41 24.03
C THR A 267 8.99 -30.79 24.10
N SER A 268 9.27 -30.03 25.16
CA SER A 268 10.65 -29.74 25.53
C SER A 268 11.06 -30.69 26.66
N LYS A 269 11.85 -31.71 26.30
CA LYS A 269 12.68 -32.44 27.27
C LYS A 269 13.74 -31.47 27.80
N SER A 270 13.40 -30.69 28.80
CA SER A 270 14.36 -30.00 29.66
C SER A 270 13.66 -29.76 30.99
N PHE A 271 14.18 -30.48 31.98
CA PHE A 271 13.83 -30.47 33.38
C PHE A 271 13.98 -29.04 33.94
N ASP A 272 12.97 -28.51 34.61
CA ASP A 272 13.17 -27.63 35.76
C ASP A 272 11.90 -27.56 36.63
N ALA A 273 12.10 -27.93 37.89
CA ALA A 273 11.08 -28.13 38.91
C ALA A 273 10.78 -26.82 39.65
N TYR A 274 10.14 -25.86 38.98
CA TYR A 274 9.44 -24.76 39.65
C TYR A 274 8.19 -24.40 38.86
N SER A 275 7.05 -24.94 39.28
CA SER A 275 5.73 -24.57 38.77
C SER A 275 5.48 -23.08 39.01
N ARG A 276 5.74 -22.24 38.01
CA ARG A 276 5.19 -20.88 37.97
C ARG A 276 3.78 -20.98 37.40
N GLU A 277 2.78 -20.73 38.23
CA GLU A 277 1.44 -20.46 37.74
C GLU A 277 1.49 -19.29 36.75
N PRO A 278 0.79 -19.37 35.60
CA PRO A 278 0.68 -18.24 34.70
C PRO A 278 -0.07 -17.10 35.39
N SER A 279 0.60 -15.97 35.61
CA SER A 279 -0.01 -14.78 36.23
C SER A 279 -1.22 -14.31 35.42
N SER A 280 -2.37 -14.18 36.07
CA SER A 280 -3.60 -13.60 35.50
C SER A 280 -3.53 -12.07 35.35
N GLU A 281 -2.50 -11.43 35.91
CA GLU A 281 -2.28 -10.00 35.80
C GLU A 281 -1.70 -9.64 34.43
N TRP A 282 -2.47 -8.89 33.64
CA TRP A 282 -1.96 -8.13 32.51
C TRP A 282 -0.97 -7.09 33.04
N ILE A 283 0.31 -7.42 33.12
CA ILE A 283 1.36 -6.42 33.37
C ILE A 283 1.46 -5.58 32.09
N PRO A 284 1.07 -4.29 32.10
CA PRO A 284 1.26 -3.44 30.95
C PRO A 284 2.77 -3.31 30.73
N ARG A 285 3.29 -4.00 29.71
CA ARG A 285 4.67 -3.80 29.27
C ARG A 285 4.80 -2.33 28.90
N GLN A 286 5.53 -1.57 29.72
CA GLN A 286 5.88 -0.21 29.36
C GLN A 286 6.61 -0.27 28.01
N GLN A 287 6.15 0.52 27.05
CA GLN A 287 6.83 0.59 25.77
C GLN A 287 8.27 1.04 26.04
N PRO A 288 9.28 0.34 25.51
CA PRO A 288 10.66 0.73 25.73
C PRO A 288 10.85 2.16 25.24
N PRO A 289 11.60 3.02 25.96
CA PRO A 289 11.86 4.38 25.53
C PRO A 289 12.68 4.34 24.24
N ILE A 290 12.03 4.53 23.10
CA ILE A 290 12.68 4.58 21.79
C ILE A 290 13.43 5.91 21.71
N LYS A 291 14.77 5.87 21.85
CA LYS A 291 15.63 7.02 21.53
C LYS A 291 15.57 7.24 20.02
N ARG A 292 14.86 8.28 19.61
CA ARG A 292 14.74 8.66 18.20
C ARG A 292 16.07 9.25 17.73
N VAL A 293 16.50 8.86 16.54
CA VAL A 293 17.75 9.32 15.92
C VAL A 293 17.43 10.07 14.64
N GLN A 294 18.19 11.14 14.37
CA GLN A 294 18.11 11.81 13.09
C GLN A 294 18.69 10.93 11.98
N THR A 295 18.17 11.09 10.76
CA THR A 295 18.69 10.37 9.60
C THR A 295 20.09 10.87 9.28
N GLN A 296 21.11 10.08 9.56
CA GLN A 296 22.48 10.36 9.10
C GLN A 296 22.62 9.87 7.66
N ARG A 297 22.47 10.78 6.70
CA ARG A 297 22.63 10.47 5.27
C ARG A 297 23.98 10.96 4.79
N LYS A 298 24.80 10.03 4.29
CA LYS A 298 26.02 10.33 3.54
C LYS A 298 26.07 9.39 2.34
N PRO A 299 25.32 9.68 1.26
CA PRO A 299 25.40 8.88 0.04
C PRO A 299 26.84 8.89 -0.46
N ILE A 300 27.42 7.71 -0.72
CA ILE A 300 28.82 7.56 -1.12
C ILE A 300 29.15 8.40 -2.37
N GLN A 301 28.17 8.58 -3.25
CA GLN A 301 28.29 9.38 -4.48
C GLN A 301 28.54 10.88 -4.23
N TYR A 302 28.20 11.39 -3.04
CA TYR A 302 28.41 12.80 -2.65
C TYR A 302 29.46 12.96 -1.56
N SER A 303 30.03 11.86 -1.04
CA SER A 303 31.19 11.93 -0.16
C SER A 303 32.45 12.10 -1.01
N LYS A 304 32.88 13.35 -1.19
CA LYS A 304 34.24 13.71 -1.58
C LYS A 304 34.87 14.52 -0.46
#